data_AF-A0A4U2DR56-F1
#
_entry.id   AF-A0A4U2DR56-F1
#
_cell.length_a   1.000
_cell.length_b   1.000
_cell.length_c   1.000
_cell.angle_alpha   90.00
_cell.angle_beta   90.00
_cell.angle_gamma   90.00
#
_symmetry.space_group_name_H-M   'P 1'
#
loop_
_entity.id
_entity.type
_entity.pdbx_description
1 polymer ?
#
loop_
_entity_poly.entity_id
_entity_poly.type
_entity_poly.pdbx_seq_one_letter_code
_entity_poly.pdbx_strand_id
1 'polypeptide(L)'
;IKLAVPHNFYSGFLGSTVEQFLTQYPNVQLDLTLSQQQLIPQTDRDLLITFKISDMEGMIARPLFKAKHGFYASPEYLDSRATIEKPDDLELQDWINVDDVFDMPLYKSERLEQM
;
A
#
# COMPACT_ATOMS: atom_id res chain seq x y z
N ILE A 1 -20.82 9.01 -4.58
CA ILE A 1 -19.48 9.29 -4.02
C ILE A 1 -18.48 8.57 -4.91
N LYS A 2 -17.40 9.23 -5.33
CA LYS A 2 -16.34 8.56 -6.07
C LYS A 2 -15.24 8.17 -5.09
N LEU A 3 -14.78 6.93 -5.17
CA LEU A 3 -13.71 6.42 -4.33
C LEU A 3 -12.66 5.75 -5.21
N ALA A 4 -11.47 6.33 -5.24
CA ALA A 4 -10.30 5.73 -5.86
C ALA A 4 -9.44 5.01 -4.81
N VAL A 5 -9.02 3.78 -5.10
CA VAL A 5 -8.23 2.93 -4.19
C VAL A 5 -7.22 2.09 -4.99
N PRO A 6 -6.01 1.85 -4.46
CA PRO A 6 -5.09 0.84 -4.98
C PRO A 6 -5.76 -0.54 -5.05
N HIS A 7 -5.63 -1.21 -6.20
CA HIS A 7 -6.26 -2.51 -6.44
C HIS A 7 -5.91 -3.56 -5.36
N ASN A 8 -4.63 -3.68 -5.04
CA ASN A 8 -4.13 -4.67 -4.06
C ASN A 8 -4.61 -4.34 -2.64
N PHE A 9 -4.78 -3.05 -2.33
CA PHE A 9 -5.33 -2.64 -1.05
C PHE A 9 -6.82 -2.95 -0.93
N TYR A 10 -7.58 -2.75 -2.02
CA TYR A 10 -9.00 -3.08 -2.03
C TYR A 10 -9.25 -4.57 -1.78
N SER A 11 -8.60 -5.41 -2.57
CA SER A 11 -8.77 -6.87 -2.52
C SER A 11 -8.30 -7.48 -1.20
N GLY A 12 -7.20 -6.98 -0.63
CA GLY A 12 -6.65 -7.51 0.63
C GLY A 12 -7.34 -7.02 1.90
N PHE A 13 -7.90 -5.80 1.90
CA PHE A 13 -8.30 -5.14 3.15
C PHE A 13 -9.66 -4.44 3.11
N LEU A 14 -10.02 -3.79 1.99
CA LEU A 14 -11.15 -2.86 1.98
C LEU A 14 -12.46 -3.48 1.48
N GLY A 15 -12.40 -4.54 0.68
CA GLY A 15 -13.57 -5.12 0.00
C GLY A 15 -14.72 -5.45 0.95
N SER A 16 -14.44 -6.23 2.01
CA SER A 16 -15.44 -6.60 3.01
C SER A 16 -16.01 -5.39 3.76
N THR A 17 -15.20 -4.35 3.99
CA THR A 17 -15.64 -3.12 4.66
C THR A 17 -16.58 -2.32 3.77
N VAL A 18 -16.28 -2.23 2.47
CA VAL A 18 -17.15 -1.57 1.48
C VAL A 18 -18.48 -2.30 1.34
N GLU A 19 -18.46 -3.63 1.28
CA GLU A 19 -19.67 -4.45 1.24
C GLU A 19 -20.56 -4.23 2.48
N GLN A 20 -19.97 -4.25 3.67
CA GLN A 20 -20.69 -3.97 4.92
C GLN A 20 -21.27 -2.55 4.94
N PHE A 21 -20.49 -1.56 4.48
CA PHE A 21 -20.93 -0.17 4.39
C PHE A 21 -22.13 -0.01 3.45
N LEU A 22 -22.09 -0.60 2.25
CA LEU A 22 -23.20 -0.52 1.30
C LEU A 22 -24.44 -1.25 1.79
N THR A 23 -24.26 -2.34 2.54
CA THR A 23 -25.37 -3.06 3.20
C THR A 23 -26.03 -2.21 4.27
N GLN A 24 -25.23 -1.50 5.08
CA GLN A 24 -25.72 -0.64 6.15
C GLN A 24 -26.35 0.66 5.62
N TYR A 25 -25.87 1.17 4.49
CA TYR A 25 -26.32 2.43 3.89
C TYR A 25 -26.79 2.23 2.44
N PRO A 26 -27.97 1.60 2.23
CA PRO A 26 -28.42 1.16 0.89
C PRO A 26 -28.72 2.30 -0.09
N ASN A 27 -28.88 3.54 0.40
CA ASN A 27 -29.11 4.70 -0.45
C ASN A 27 -27.80 5.33 -0.96
N VAL A 28 -26.64 4.84 -0.51
CA VAL A 28 -25.35 5.35 -0.97
C VAL A 28 -25.00 4.74 -2.32
N GLN A 29 -24.79 5.61 -3.32
CA GLN A 29 -24.19 5.22 -4.59
C GLN A 29 -22.68 5.45 -4.52
N LEU A 30 -21.92 4.36 -4.55
CA LEU A 30 -20.47 4.37 -4.58
C LEU A 30 -19.97 4.03 -5.98
N ASP A 31 -19.22 4.96 -6.57
CA ASP A 31 -18.49 4.78 -7.82
C ASP A 31 -17.05 4.45 -7.45
N LEU A 32 -16.69 3.16 -7.55
CA LEU A 32 -15.42 2.62 -7.09
C LEU A 32 -14.45 2.45 -8.27
N THR A 33 -13.31 3.12 -8.20
CA THR A 33 -12.22 2.99 -9.17
C THR A 33 -11.02 2.30 -8.53
N LEU A 34 -10.70 1.10 -9.02
CA LEU A 34 -9.49 0.39 -8.66
C LEU A 34 -8.38 0.75 -9.66
N SER A 35 -7.35 1.44 -9.18
CA SER A 35 -6.27 1.93 -10.03
C SER A 35 -4.91 1.69 -9.39
N GLN A 36 -3.93 1.28 -10.18
CA GLN A 36 -2.52 1.28 -9.75
C GLN A 36 -1.89 2.69 -9.89
N GLN A 37 -2.47 3.53 -10.75
CA GLN A 37 -2.06 4.92 -10.90
C GLN A 37 -2.74 5.79 -9.84
N GLN A 38 -2.02 6.78 -9.35
CA GLN A 38 -2.56 7.80 -8.44
C GLN A 38 -3.57 8.66 -9.17
N LEU A 39 -4.83 8.62 -8.72
CA LEU A 39 -5.90 9.48 -9.23
C LEU A 39 -6.10 10.65 -8.28
N ILE A 40 -6.03 11.87 -8.80
CA ILE A 40 -6.22 13.09 -8.00
C ILE A 40 -7.72 13.39 -7.93
N PRO A 41 -8.32 13.51 -6.72
CA PRO A 41 -9.69 14.00 -6.54
C PRO A 41 -9.96 15.29 -7.34
N GLN A 42 -11.07 15.35 -8.06
CA GLN A 42 -11.43 16.49 -8.92
C GLN A 42 -12.58 17.33 -8.33
N THR A 43 -13.33 16.76 -7.38
CA THR A 43 -14.47 17.41 -6.72
C THR A 43 -14.37 17.31 -5.19
N ASP A 44 -15.20 18.08 -4.48
CA ASP A 44 -15.32 18.05 -3.01
C ASP A 44 -15.92 16.76 -2.45
N ARG A 45 -16.38 15.85 -3.32
CA ARG A 45 -16.99 14.55 -2.97
C ARG A 45 -16.16 13.36 -3.43
N ASP A 46 -15.04 13.61 -4.08
CA ASP A 46 -14.13 12.56 -4.52
C ASP A 46 -13.21 12.18 -3.36
N LEU A 47 -13.09 10.88 -3.12
CA LEU A 47 -12.24 10.31 -2.09
C LEU A 47 -11.12 9.50 -2.74
N LEU A 48 -9.93 9.61 -2.16
CA LEU A 48 -8.78 8.81 -2.51
C LEU A 48 -8.23 8.14 -1.24
N ILE A 49 -8.05 6.83 -1.30
CA ILE A 49 -7.24 6.09 -0.34
C ILE A 49 -5.89 5.83 -0.99
N THR A 50 -4.80 6.21 -0.33
CA THR A 50 -3.45 6.21 -0.91
C THR A 50 -2.38 6.10 0.16
N PHE A 51 -1.23 5.52 -0.21
CA PHE A 51 0.00 5.57 0.59
C PHE A 51 0.94 6.71 0.16
N LYS A 52 0.68 7.31 -1.01
CA LYS A 52 1.44 8.43 -1.56
C LYS A 52 0.60 9.69 -1.50
N ILE A 53 1.06 10.69 -0.76
CA ILE A 53 0.40 11.99 -0.58
C ILE A 53 1.10 13.14 -1.32
N SER A 54 2.15 12.85 -2.09
CA SER A 54 2.80 13.82 -2.96
C SER A 54 1.79 14.39 -3.97
N ASP A 55 1.92 15.67 -4.28
CA ASP A 55 1.09 16.39 -5.27
C ASP A 55 -0.41 16.46 -4.87
N MET A 56 -0.70 16.55 -3.56
CA MET A 56 -2.05 16.69 -3.00
C MET A 56 -2.24 18.01 -2.25
N GLU A 57 -1.59 19.09 -2.68
CA GLU A 57 -1.72 20.40 -2.05
C GLU A 57 -3.19 20.84 -1.99
N GLY A 58 -3.60 21.37 -0.83
CA GLY A 58 -4.98 21.83 -0.62
C GLY A 58 -5.99 20.73 -0.31
N MET A 59 -5.58 19.46 -0.26
CA MET A 59 -6.45 18.35 0.16
C MET A 59 -6.40 18.12 1.67
N ILE A 60 -7.48 17.56 2.21
CA ILE A 60 -7.55 17.13 3.62
C ILE A 60 -7.21 15.64 3.71
N ALA A 61 -6.04 15.33 4.26
CA ALA A 61 -5.66 13.96 4.57
C ALA A 61 -6.27 13.50 5.91
N ARG A 62 -6.86 12.31 5.91
CA ARG A 62 -7.32 11.63 7.14
C ARG A 62 -6.54 10.33 7.31
N PRO A 63 -5.55 10.27 8.22
CA PRO A 63 -4.79 9.06 8.48
C PRO A 63 -5.72 7.93 8.95
N LEU A 64 -5.67 6.78 8.27
CA LEU A 64 -6.43 5.59 8.68
C LEU A 64 -5.60 4.70 9.60
N PHE A 65 -4.35 4.43 9.20
CA PHE A 65 -3.39 3.63 9.96
C PHE A 65 -1.97 3.86 9.41
N LYS A 66 -0.96 3.30 10.10
CA LYS A 66 0.40 3.17 9.57
C LYS A 66 0.64 1.74 9.11
N ALA A 67 0.95 1.54 7.84
CA ALA A 67 1.30 0.22 7.31
C ALA A 67 2.72 -0.15 7.73
N LYS A 68 2.91 -1.39 8.21
CA LYS A 68 4.23 -1.97 8.43
C LYS A 68 4.52 -2.93 7.28
N HIS A 69 5.47 -2.55 6.43
CA HIS A 69 5.97 -3.42 5.37
C HIS A 69 7.05 -4.33 5.93
N GLY A 70 7.20 -5.50 5.32
CA GLY A 70 8.25 -6.46 5.64
C GLY A 70 8.74 -7.12 4.37
N PHE A 71 9.91 -7.74 4.46
CA PHE A 71 10.39 -8.64 3.43
C PHE A 71 9.87 -10.04 3.71
N TYR A 72 9.47 -10.71 2.63
CA TYR A 72 8.90 -12.04 2.69
C TYR A 72 9.62 -12.91 1.67
N ALA A 73 9.92 -14.14 2.07
CA ALA A 73 10.48 -15.16 1.21
C ALA A 73 9.86 -16.50 1.60
N SER A 74 9.78 -17.44 0.65
CA SER A 74 9.37 -18.79 0.99
C SER A 74 10.50 -19.49 1.76
N PRO A 75 10.18 -20.44 2.66
CA PRO A 75 11.19 -21.23 3.35
C PRO A 75 12.15 -21.92 2.36
N GLU A 76 11.63 -22.45 1.26
CA GLU A 76 12.43 -23.15 0.25
C GLU A 76 13.43 -22.22 -0.44
N TYR A 77 13.07 -20.94 -0.65
CA TYR A 77 14.00 -19.95 -1.18
C TYR A 77 15.13 -19.67 -0.19
N LEU A 78 14.78 -19.46 1.09
CA LEU A 78 15.76 -19.18 2.14
C LEU A 78 16.75 -20.34 2.35
N ASP A 79 16.28 -21.59 2.30
CA ASP A 79 17.11 -22.78 2.43
C ASP A 79 18.08 -22.97 1.24
N SER A 80 17.75 -22.39 0.08
CA SER A 80 18.57 -22.46 -1.13
C SER A 80 19.64 -21.37 -1.24
N ARG A 81 19.62 -20.39 -0.33
CA ARG A 81 20.47 -19.18 -0.37
C ARG A 81 21.37 -19.11 0.87
N ALA A 82 22.37 -18.23 0.79
CA ALA A 82 23.15 -17.88 1.98
C ALA A 82 22.27 -17.18 3.02
N THR A 83 22.51 -17.43 4.30
CA THR A 83 21.81 -16.79 5.41
C THR A 83 21.92 -15.26 5.32
N ILE A 84 20.80 -14.57 5.54
CA ILE A 84 20.72 -13.11 5.61
C ILE A 84 20.93 -12.69 7.07
N GLU A 85 22.07 -12.08 7.39
CA GLU A 85 22.43 -11.66 8.75
C GLU A 85 22.42 -10.12 8.91
N LYS A 86 22.70 -9.39 7.83
CA LYS A 86 22.76 -7.93 7.80
C LYS A 86 22.04 -7.34 6.57
N PRO A 87 21.66 -6.05 6.60
CA PRO A 87 21.02 -5.38 5.47
C PRO A 87 21.68 -5.60 4.12
N ASP A 88 23.01 -5.49 4.03
CA ASP A 88 23.73 -5.66 2.75
C ASP A 88 23.50 -7.04 2.10
N ASP A 89 23.17 -8.08 2.88
CA ASP A 89 22.93 -9.43 2.35
C ASP A 89 21.63 -9.49 1.52
N LEU A 90 20.74 -8.49 1.70
CA LEU A 90 19.52 -8.30 0.92
C LEU A 90 19.81 -7.92 -0.54
N GLU A 91 20.93 -7.24 -0.82
CA GLU A 91 21.31 -6.86 -2.19
C GLU A 91 21.64 -8.07 -3.07
N LEU A 92 21.96 -9.22 -2.45
CA LEU A 92 22.34 -10.46 -3.13
C LEU A 92 21.14 -11.39 -3.42
N GLN A 93 19.93 -10.98 -3.03
CA GLN A 93 18.71 -11.78 -3.17
C GLN A 93 18.02 -11.51 -4.51
N ASP A 94 17.28 -12.50 -5.01
CA ASP A 94 16.41 -12.29 -6.17
C ASP A 94 15.14 -11.57 -5.70
N TRP A 95 14.98 -10.31 -6.10
CA TRP A 95 13.83 -9.51 -5.74
C TRP A 95 12.65 -9.71 -6.70
N ILE A 96 11.46 -9.81 -6.13
CA ILE A 96 10.20 -9.69 -6.86
C ILE A 96 9.48 -8.48 -6.30
N ASN A 97 9.26 -7.50 -7.16
CA ASN A 97 8.65 -6.23 -6.83
C ASN A 97 7.53 -5.93 -7.84
N VAL A 98 6.45 -5.34 -7.33
CA VAL A 98 5.28 -4.97 -8.15
C VAL A 98 5.52 -3.64 -8.87
N ASP A 99 6.30 -2.76 -8.24
CA ASP A 99 6.66 -1.44 -8.73
C ASP A 99 8.17 -1.39 -8.96
N ASP A 100 8.66 -0.63 -9.93
CA ASP A 100 10.11 -0.46 -10.23
C ASP A 100 10.86 0.38 -9.15
N VAL A 101 10.40 0.32 -7.90
CA VAL A 101 11.00 1.00 -6.75
C VAL A 101 11.95 0.03 -6.04
N PHE A 102 13.24 0.30 -6.15
CA PHE A 102 14.31 -0.44 -5.47
C PHE A 102 14.99 0.36 -4.36
N ASP A 103 14.65 1.64 -4.25
CA ASP A 103 15.16 2.54 -3.21
C ASP A 103 14.08 2.70 -2.15
N MET A 104 14.25 2.04 -1.00
CA MET A 104 13.32 2.09 0.11
C MET A 104 14.08 2.15 1.43
N PRO A 105 13.70 3.07 2.33
CA PRO A 105 14.32 3.12 3.64
C PRO A 105 14.06 1.83 4.41
N LEU A 106 15.14 1.19 4.85
CA LEU A 106 15.07 -0.02 5.65
C LEU A 106 14.97 0.35 7.12
N TYR A 107 13.92 -0.15 7.77
CA TYR A 107 13.75 -0.01 9.21
C TYR A 107 13.88 -1.36 9.91
N LYS A 108 14.64 -1.38 11.01
CA LYS A 108 14.61 -2.47 11.98
C LYS A 108 13.80 -2.03 13.19
N SER A 109 12.60 -2.59 13.32
CA SER A 109 11.56 -2.15 14.26
C SER A 109 11.11 -0.71 13.98
N GLU A 110 11.79 0.29 14.54
CA GLU A 110 11.48 1.72 14.37
C GLU A 110 12.76 2.55 14.12
N ARG A 111 13.92 1.89 13.96
CA ARG A 111 15.20 2.53 13.68
C ARG A 111 15.53 2.41 12.19
N LEU A 112 15.87 3.53 11.57
CA LEU A 112 16.37 3.57 10.19
C LEU A 112 17.76 2.92 10.15
N GLU A 113 17.92 1.86 9.37
CA GLU A 113 19.19 1.15 9.15
C GLU A 113 19.86 1.61 7.85
N GLN A 114 19.07 1.85 6.80
CA GLN A 114 19.54 2.27 5.49
C GLN A 114 18.50 3.21 4.87
N MET A 115 18.97 4.28 4.21
CA MET A 115 18.13 5.21 3.46
C MET A 115 17.84 4.65 2.08
#